data_AF-A0A1G8PX00-F1
#
_entry.id   AF-A0A1G8PX00-F1
#
_cell.length_a   1.000
_cell.length_b   1.000
_cell.length_c   1.000
_cell.angle_alpha   90.00
_cell.angle_beta   90.00
_cell.angle_gamma   90.00
#
_symmetry.space_group_name_H-M   'P 1'
#
loop_
_entity.id
_entity.type
_entity.pdbx_description
1 polymer ?
#
loop_
_entity_poly.entity_id
_entity_poly.type
_entity_poly.pdbx_seq_one_letter_code
_entity_poly.pdbx_strand_id
1 'polypeptide(L)'
;MEMLRGASPTAYDMHGDPLGEVFWRKIAGALAEAEPLAISAPAKMDLEGVESVVQTIIEQFRFLIEGRRFSEELYHQGKPRPEIAAQRLFFAVAHAYCKANDLDLTPEAETGNGPVDFKVSAGFSGRVVVEIKLSRNPKLIDGYTKQLETYKTAEETLSGFYVVVDVGYMGRKDKRLLEIKNAAGTRGETTSPIHFIDGSRKASASKL
;
A
#
# COMPACT_ATOMS: atom_id res chain seq x y z
N MET A 1 22.06 -26.48 18.50
CA MET A 1 22.22 -26.83 17.07
C MET A 1 21.12 -27.80 16.70
N GLU A 2 20.03 -27.30 16.11
CA GLU A 2 19.03 -28.13 15.45
C GLU A 2 18.88 -27.56 14.04
N MET A 3 19.85 -27.92 13.20
CA MET A 3 19.95 -27.47 11.81
C MET A 3 19.03 -28.32 10.93
N LEU A 4 18.14 -27.61 10.23
CA LEU A 4 17.67 -27.93 8.87
C LEU A 4 17.11 -29.35 8.68
N ARG A 5 15.82 -29.52 8.95
CA ARG A 5 15.00 -30.52 8.25
C ARG A 5 13.93 -29.85 7.41
N GLY A 6 14.10 -29.96 6.10
CA GLY A 6 12.99 -30.18 5.17
C GLY A 6 12.26 -28.96 4.66
N ALA A 7 12.84 -28.29 3.66
CA ALA A 7 12.06 -27.83 2.52
C ALA A 7 13.02 -27.65 1.34
N SER A 8 12.88 -28.48 0.31
CA SER A 8 13.41 -28.16 -1.02
C SER A 8 12.69 -26.88 -1.47
N PRO A 9 13.36 -25.74 -1.64
CA PRO A 9 12.69 -24.56 -2.18
C PRO A 9 12.47 -24.83 -3.66
N THR A 10 11.24 -25.18 -4.04
CA THR A 10 10.84 -25.25 -5.45
C THR A 10 11.17 -23.90 -6.09
N ALA A 11 11.88 -23.92 -7.23
CA ALA A 11 12.21 -22.69 -7.95
C ALA A 11 10.93 -21.91 -8.27
N TYR A 12 10.95 -20.58 -8.10
CA TYR A 12 9.82 -19.73 -8.40
C TYR A 12 9.46 -19.81 -9.89
N ASP A 13 8.18 -20.01 -10.19
CA ASP A 13 7.68 -19.99 -11.57
C ASP A 13 7.62 -18.56 -12.09
N MET A 14 8.70 -18.12 -12.73
CA MET A 14 8.81 -16.79 -13.36
C MET A 14 7.83 -16.61 -14.54
N HIS A 15 7.38 -17.70 -15.16
CA HIS A 15 6.48 -17.62 -16.32
C HIS A 15 5.02 -17.47 -15.88
N GLY A 16 4.56 -18.28 -14.94
CA GLY A 16 3.23 -18.13 -14.34
C GLY A 16 3.13 -16.92 -13.40
N ASP A 17 4.27 -16.51 -12.84
CA ASP A 17 4.44 -15.39 -11.92
C ASP A 17 3.36 -15.34 -10.83
N PRO A 18 3.11 -16.41 -10.04
CA PRO A 18 1.94 -16.53 -9.14
C PRO A 18 1.93 -15.55 -7.96
N LEU A 19 3.05 -14.89 -7.66
CA LEU A 19 3.16 -13.82 -6.66
C LEU A 19 3.40 -12.43 -7.28
N GLY A 20 3.40 -12.29 -8.60
CA GLY A 20 3.56 -11.03 -9.31
C GLY A 20 4.98 -10.45 -9.28
N GLU A 21 6.01 -11.25 -8.99
CA GLU A 21 7.42 -10.85 -8.84
C GLU A 21 8.06 -10.28 -10.09
N VAL A 22 7.62 -10.71 -11.27
CA VAL A 22 8.17 -10.25 -12.54
C VAL A 22 7.53 -8.94 -12.95
N PHE A 23 6.21 -8.82 -12.77
CA PHE A 23 5.47 -7.67 -13.24
C PHE A 23 5.81 -6.38 -12.47
N TRP A 24 5.87 -6.41 -11.13
CA TRP A 24 6.17 -5.18 -10.36
C TRP A 24 7.54 -4.60 -10.71
N ARG A 25 8.53 -5.44 -11.03
CA ARG A 25 9.87 -5.00 -11.46
C ARG A 25 9.83 -4.27 -12.80
N LYS A 26 8.97 -4.70 -13.72
CA LYS A 26 8.75 -4.01 -14.99
C LYS A 26 8.12 -2.64 -14.78
N ILE A 27 7.15 -2.54 -13.87
CA ILE A 27 6.58 -1.24 -13.50
C ILE A 27 7.67 -0.34 -12.89
N ALA A 28 8.45 -0.86 -11.94
CA ALA A 28 9.52 -0.09 -11.32
C ALA A 28 10.51 0.44 -12.36
N GLY A 29 10.88 -0.39 -13.35
CA GLY A 29 11.70 0.03 -14.49
C GLY A 29 11.03 1.12 -15.33
N ALA A 30 9.77 0.91 -15.74
CA ALA A 30 9.03 1.89 -16.55
C ALA A 30 8.81 3.24 -15.83
N LEU A 31 8.60 3.22 -14.51
CA LEU A 31 8.50 4.42 -13.70
C LEU A 31 9.85 5.11 -13.52
N ALA A 32 10.94 4.35 -13.42
CA ALA A 32 12.29 4.88 -13.33
C ALA A 32 12.79 5.51 -14.65
N GLU A 33 12.40 4.96 -15.79
CA GLU A 33 12.75 5.50 -17.10
C GLU A 33 12.03 6.82 -17.43
N ALA A 34 10.94 7.14 -16.74
CA ALA A 34 10.10 8.30 -16.99
C ALA A 34 10.50 9.59 -16.21
N GLU A 35 11.71 9.69 -15.65
CA GLU A 35 12.23 10.79 -14.79
C GLU A 35 11.68 12.22 -15.04
N PRO A 36 11.30 13.00 -14.00
CA PRO A 36 10.70 12.62 -12.73
C PRO A 36 9.22 13.06 -12.63
N LEU A 37 8.42 12.25 -11.93
CA LEU A 37 7.15 12.66 -11.31
C LEU A 37 7.47 13.59 -10.11
N ALA A 38 8.19 14.68 -10.38
CA ALA A 38 8.39 15.74 -9.40
C ALA A 38 7.00 16.28 -9.07
N ILE A 39 6.50 15.89 -7.90
CA ILE A 39 5.42 16.61 -7.27
C ILE A 39 5.96 18.03 -7.09
N SER A 40 5.12 19.05 -7.29
CA SER A 40 5.50 20.40 -6.85
C SER A 40 5.89 20.30 -5.39
N ALA A 41 7.20 20.31 -5.11
CA ALA A 41 7.71 19.95 -3.80
C ALA A 41 7.06 20.89 -2.77
N PRO A 42 6.46 20.34 -1.70
CA PRO A 42 6.07 21.12 -0.53
C PRO A 42 7.16 22.10 -0.15
N ALA A 43 6.78 23.32 0.25
CA ALA A 43 7.74 24.35 0.65
C ALA A 43 8.64 23.90 1.83
N LYS A 44 8.18 22.90 2.59
CA LYS A 44 8.91 22.20 3.65
C LYS A 44 8.57 20.72 3.65
N MET A 45 9.55 19.86 3.93
CA MET A 45 9.34 18.43 4.19
C MET A 45 9.23 18.16 5.69
N ASP A 46 8.29 18.84 6.34
CA ASP A 46 7.77 18.46 7.65
C ASP A 46 6.65 17.41 7.48
N LEU A 47 5.92 17.10 8.56
CA LEU A 47 4.87 16.08 8.53
C LEU A 47 3.84 16.32 7.42
N GLU A 48 3.37 17.56 7.25
CA GLU A 48 2.38 17.93 6.23
C GLU A 48 2.95 17.75 4.81
N GLY A 49 4.23 18.11 4.61
CA GLY A 49 4.93 17.87 3.35
C GLY A 49 5.01 16.38 3.00
N VAL A 50 5.41 15.54 3.96
CA VAL A 50 5.49 14.09 3.75
C VAL A 50 4.10 13.49 3.50
N GLU A 51 3.08 13.92 4.24
CA GLU A 51 1.68 13.50 4.04
C GLU A 51 1.19 13.82 2.62
N SER A 52 1.49 15.02 2.10
CA SER A 52 1.13 15.43 0.74
C SER A 52 1.75 14.53 -0.32
N VAL A 53 3.02 14.16 -0.15
CA VAL A 53 3.72 13.24 -1.05
C VAL A 53 3.11 11.84 -0.97
N VAL A 54 2.88 11.31 0.23
CA VAL A 54 2.26 9.98 0.43
C VAL A 54 0.86 9.94 -0.16
N GLN A 55 0.04 10.98 0.01
CA GLN A 55 -1.27 11.07 -0.62
C GLN A 55 -1.16 11.03 -2.14
N THR A 56 -0.20 11.74 -2.73
CA THR A 56 0.02 11.71 -4.18
C THR A 56 0.45 10.32 -4.67
N ILE A 57 1.28 9.62 -3.91
CA ILE A 57 1.66 8.22 -4.20
C ILE A 57 0.42 7.31 -4.19
N ILE A 58 -0.46 7.44 -3.19
CA ILE A 58 -1.68 6.64 -3.09
C ILE A 58 -2.63 6.93 -4.26
N GLU A 59 -2.81 8.18 -4.64
CA GLU A 59 -3.65 8.54 -5.79
C GLU A 59 -3.05 8.06 -7.13
N GLN A 60 -1.72 8.10 -7.28
CA GLN A 60 -1.07 7.50 -8.45
C GLN A 60 -1.25 5.99 -8.47
N PHE A 61 -1.07 5.31 -7.33
CA PHE A 61 -1.32 3.88 -7.21
C PHE A 61 -2.77 3.53 -7.58
N ARG A 62 -3.74 4.31 -7.07
CA ARG A 62 -5.15 4.20 -7.43
C ARG A 62 -5.37 4.36 -8.94
N PHE A 63 -4.81 5.39 -9.55
CA PHE A 63 -4.93 5.63 -10.99
C PHE A 63 -4.37 4.47 -11.82
N LEU A 64 -3.25 3.90 -11.42
CA LEU A 64 -2.65 2.75 -12.10
C LEU A 64 -3.56 1.51 -12.02
N ILE A 65 -4.09 1.23 -10.83
CA ILE A 65 -5.01 0.09 -10.61
C ILE A 65 -6.32 0.28 -11.38
N GLU A 66 -7.00 1.41 -11.16
CA GLU A 66 -8.36 1.66 -11.67
C GLU A 66 -8.38 2.10 -13.14
N GLY A 67 -7.48 3.01 -13.51
CA GLY A 67 -7.46 3.69 -14.80
C GLY A 67 -6.52 3.07 -15.84
N ARG A 68 -5.39 2.48 -15.41
CA ARG A 68 -4.44 1.79 -16.30
C ARG A 68 -4.56 0.27 -16.30
N ARG A 69 -5.61 -0.26 -15.65
CA ARG A 69 -5.93 -1.70 -15.58
C ARG A 69 -4.85 -2.56 -14.93
N PHE A 70 -4.02 -1.98 -14.06
CA PHE A 70 -3.11 -2.79 -13.24
C PHE A 70 -3.89 -3.65 -12.22
N SER A 71 -5.21 -3.47 -12.10
CA SER A 71 -6.08 -4.40 -11.38
C SER A 71 -5.97 -5.84 -11.88
N GLU A 72 -5.68 -6.10 -13.16
CA GLU A 72 -5.47 -7.47 -13.67
C GLU A 72 -4.34 -8.20 -12.94
N GLU A 73 -3.35 -7.45 -12.47
CA GLU A 73 -2.11 -7.96 -11.87
C GLU A 73 -2.30 -8.32 -10.40
N LEU A 74 -3.44 -7.91 -9.82
CA LEU A 74 -3.91 -8.39 -8.53
C LEU A 74 -4.50 -9.81 -8.61
N TYR A 75 -4.54 -10.42 -9.80
CA TYR A 75 -5.13 -11.75 -10.00
C TYR A 75 -4.15 -12.71 -10.67
N HIS A 76 -4.29 -13.99 -10.34
CA HIS A 76 -3.64 -15.10 -11.02
C HIS A 76 -4.68 -16.17 -11.28
N GLN A 77 -4.82 -16.60 -12.54
CA GLN A 77 -5.81 -17.61 -12.95
C GLN A 77 -7.24 -17.28 -12.46
N GLY A 78 -7.62 -15.99 -12.54
CA GLY A 78 -8.96 -15.52 -12.15
C GLY A 78 -9.20 -15.39 -10.64
N LYS A 79 -8.23 -15.74 -9.79
CA LYS A 79 -8.32 -15.58 -8.34
C LYS A 79 -7.44 -14.43 -7.86
N PRO A 80 -7.86 -13.66 -6.83
CA PRO A 80 -6.99 -12.62 -6.28
C PRO A 80 -5.69 -13.22 -5.73
N ARG A 81 -4.56 -12.58 -6.03
CA ARG A 81 -3.25 -12.87 -5.45
C ARG A 81 -3.22 -12.52 -3.96
N PRO A 82 -2.24 -13.02 -3.20
CA PRO A 82 -1.99 -12.58 -1.82
C PRO A 82 -1.74 -11.08 -1.71
N GLU A 83 -1.94 -10.54 -0.50
CA GLU A 83 -1.80 -9.10 -0.19
C GLU A 83 -0.43 -8.55 -0.61
N ILE A 84 0.62 -9.38 -0.50
CA ILE A 84 1.98 -9.07 -0.96
C ILE A 84 2.08 -8.62 -2.42
N ALA A 85 1.17 -9.05 -3.30
CA ALA A 85 1.16 -8.59 -4.68
C ALA A 85 0.77 -7.11 -4.77
N ALA A 86 -0.25 -6.68 -4.01
CA ALA A 86 -0.65 -5.27 -3.94
C ALA A 86 0.42 -4.41 -3.26
N GLN A 87 1.04 -4.93 -2.19
CA GLN A 87 2.14 -4.27 -1.49
C GLN A 87 3.34 -4.05 -2.42
N ARG A 88 3.77 -5.07 -3.18
CA ARG A 88 4.87 -4.95 -4.17
C ARG A 88 4.57 -3.94 -5.28
N LEU A 89 3.32 -3.89 -5.74
CA LEU A 89 2.90 -2.87 -6.72
C LEU A 89 2.96 -1.47 -6.13
N PHE A 90 2.46 -1.28 -4.92
CA PHE A 90 2.56 0.00 -4.21
C PHE A 90 4.02 0.41 -4.01
N PHE A 91 4.88 -0.52 -3.59
CA PHE A 91 6.31 -0.29 -3.42
C PHE A 91 6.96 0.27 -4.69
N ALA A 92 6.67 -0.32 -5.85
CA ALA A 92 7.21 0.16 -7.13
C ALA A 92 6.86 1.62 -7.41
N VAL A 93 5.62 2.02 -7.10
CA VAL A 93 5.15 3.40 -7.24
C VAL A 93 5.80 4.30 -6.18
N ALA A 94 5.68 3.93 -4.91
CA ALA A 94 6.19 4.70 -3.79
C ALA A 94 7.70 4.95 -3.90
N HIS A 95 8.48 3.93 -4.29
CA HIS A 95 9.92 4.03 -4.44
C HIS A 95 10.31 5.07 -5.49
N ALA A 96 9.63 5.10 -6.64
CA ALA A 96 9.92 6.08 -7.69
C ALA A 96 9.68 7.51 -7.21
N TYR A 97 8.57 7.76 -6.51
CA TYR A 97 8.25 9.08 -5.96
C TYR A 97 9.14 9.47 -4.79
N CYS A 98 9.39 8.57 -3.84
CA CYS A 98 10.27 8.85 -2.69
C CYS A 98 11.68 9.19 -3.16
N LYS A 99 12.22 8.42 -4.12
CA LYS A 99 13.52 8.70 -4.74
C LYS A 99 13.55 10.07 -5.44
N ALA A 100 12.48 10.45 -6.14
CA ALA A 100 12.40 11.75 -6.82
C ALA A 100 12.24 12.95 -5.86
N ASN A 101 11.82 12.73 -4.61
CA ASN A 101 11.55 13.77 -3.62
C ASN A 101 12.48 13.71 -2.40
N ASP A 102 13.58 12.94 -2.47
CA ASP A 102 14.55 12.75 -1.38
C ASP A 102 13.91 12.30 -0.06
N LEU A 103 12.98 11.34 -0.14
CA LEU A 103 12.33 10.71 1.00
C LEU A 103 12.87 9.30 1.22
N ASP A 104 13.02 8.91 2.48
CA ASP A 104 13.30 7.53 2.86
C ASP A 104 12.00 6.70 2.80
N LEU A 105 12.06 5.57 2.10
CA LEU A 105 10.99 4.57 2.05
C LEU A 105 11.52 3.26 2.63
N THR A 106 10.98 2.87 3.77
CA THR A 106 11.30 1.59 4.42
C THR A 106 10.09 0.64 4.30
N PRO A 107 10.14 -0.37 3.41
CA PRO A 107 9.15 -1.45 3.38
C PRO A 107 9.36 -2.43 4.54
N GLU A 108 8.29 -3.07 5.00
CA GLU A 108 8.31 -4.10 6.05
C GLU A 108 9.08 -3.63 7.31
N ALA A 109 8.89 -2.38 7.73
CA ALA A 109 9.63 -1.82 8.85
C ALA A 109 9.24 -2.55 10.15
N GLU A 110 10.20 -3.26 10.74
CA GLU A 110 10.00 -4.04 11.97
C GLU A 110 9.75 -3.12 13.17
N THR A 111 8.55 -3.19 13.74
CA THR A 111 8.13 -2.33 14.86
C THR A 111 8.17 -3.03 16.23
N GLY A 112 8.70 -4.25 16.29
CA GLY A 112 8.59 -5.14 17.46
C GLY A 112 7.20 -5.76 17.67
N ASN A 113 6.16 -5.21 17.04
CA ASN A 113 4.80 -5.76 16.99
C ASN A 113 4.45 -6.39 15.63
N GLY A 114 5.48 -6.67 14.84
CA GLY A 114 5.41 -7.08 13.44
C GLY A 114 5.75 -5.93 12.49
N PRO A 115 5.94 -6.24 11.20
CA PRO A 115 6.27 -5.24 10.21
C PRO A 115 5.04 -4.38 9.87
N VAL A 116 5.24 -3.07 9.75
CA VAL A 116 4.32 -2.19 9.01
C VAL A 116 4.65 -2.29 7.53
N ASP A 117 3.63 -2.23 6.67
CA ASP A 117 3.85 -2.40 5.22
C ASP A 117 4.85 -1.37 4.68
N PHE A 118 4.65 -0.08 4.98
CA PHE A 118 5.57 1.00 4.58
C PHE A 118 5.69 2.09 5.63
N LYS A 119 6.91 2.58 5.81
CA LYS A 119 7.22 3.86 6.43
C LYS A 119 7.84 4.80 5.39
N VAL A 120 7.36 6.04 5.34
CA VAL A 120 7.92 7.13 4.55
C VAL A 120 8.39 8.22 5.49
N SER A 121 9.61 8.74 5.28
CA SER A 121 10.13 9.79 6.14
C SER A 121 11.02 10.84 5.48
N ALA A 122 10.97 12.04 6.06
CA ALA A 122 11.93 13.13 5.90
C ALA A 122 12.49 13.48 7.29
N GLY A 123 13.51 12.72 7.71
CA GLY A 123 14.04 12.80 9.07
C GLY A 123 12.99 12.44 10.14
N PHE A 124 13.19 12.92 11.37
CA PHE A 124 12.35 12.54 12.51
C PHE A 124 10.99 13.26 12.54
N SER A 125 10.93 14.50 12.05
CA SER A 125 9.73 15.35 12.11
C SER A 125 8.68 15.02 11.04
N GLY A 126 9.07 14.40 9.94
CA GLY A 126 8.16 13.94 8.90
C GLY A 126 8.20 12.43 8.81
N ARG A 127 7.28 11.73 9.49
CA ARG A 127 7.16 10.27 9.44
C ARG A 127 5.71 9.90 9.21
N VAL A 128 5.47 9.05 8.23
CA VAL A 128 4.13 8.58 7.88
C VAL A 128 4.20 7.07 7.68
N VAL A 129 3.21 6.34 8.20
CA VAL A 129 3.05 4.92 7.93
C VAL A 129 1.92 4.66 6.94
N VAL A 130 2.05 3.64 6.10
CA VAL A 130 1.00 3.21 5.17
C VAL A 130 0.75 1.73 5.40
N GLU A 131 -0.51 1.35 5.61
CA GLU A 131 -0.95 -0.03 5.78
C GLU A 131 -1.91 -0.39 4.65
N ILE A 132 -1.62 -1.48 3.93
CA ILE A 132 -2.40 -1.93 2.77
C ILE A 132 -3.12 -3.22 3.10
N LYS A 133 -4.42 -3.26 2.85
CA LYS A 133 -5.21 -4.49 2.95
C LYS A 133 -6.00 -4.79 1.69
N LEU A 134 -6.07 -6.07 1.34
CA LEU A 134 -7.07 -6.52 0.35
C LEU A 134 -8.44 -6.62 1.02
N SER A 135 -9.51 -6.32 0.29
CA SER A 135 -10.88 -6.44 0.82
C SER A 135 -11.22 -7.85 1.31
N ARG A 136 -10.56 -8.90 0.81
CA ARG A 136 -10.74 -10.27 1.31
C ARG A 136 -10.13 -10.54 2.69
N ASN A 137 -9.35 -9.60 3.24
CA ASN A 137 -8.73 -9.75 4.55
C ASN A 137 -9.83 -9.81 5.64
N PRO A 138 -9.88 -10.88 6.46
CA PRO A 138 -10.91 -11.01 7.49
C PRO A 138 -10.72 -10.01 8.66
N LYS A 139 -9.51 -9.46 8.81
CA LYS A 139 -9.14 -8.51 9.88
C LYS A 139 -9.15 -7.05 9.40
N LEU A 140 -9.87 -6.72 8.34
CA LEU A 140 -9.88 -5.36 7.77
C LEU A 140 -10.23 -4.27 8.81
N ILE A 141 -11.18 -4.54 9.73
CA ILE A 141 -11.54 -3.58 10.78
C ILE A 141 -10.46 -3.49 11.86
N ASP A 142 -9.90 -4.62 12.28
CA ASP A 142 -8.81 -4.65 13.27
C ASP A 142 -7.52 -4.03 12.69
N GLY A 143 -7.29 -4.15 11.40
CA GLY A 143 -6.17 -3.51 10.71
C GLY A 143 -6.21 -1.99 10.86
N TYR A 144 -7.38 -1.40 10.66
CA TYR A 144 -7.56 0.05 10.84
C TYR A 144 -7.53 0.46 12.31
N THR A 145 -8.26 -0.24 13.18
CA THR A 145 -8.46 0.21 14.57
C THR A 145 -7.36 -0.17 15.55
N LYS A 146 -6.52 -1.16 15.20
CA LYS A 146 -5.48 -1.69 16.10
C LYS A 146 -4.11 -1.71 15.43
N GLN A 147 -3.97 -2.35 14.27
CA GLN A 147 -2.65 -2.53 13.65
C GLN A 147 -2.04 -1.19 13.27
N LEU A 148 -2.76 -0.35 12.52
CA LEU A 148 -2.29 0.96 12.10
C LEU A 148 -1.90 1.85 13.30
N GLU A 149 -2.71 1.88 14.35
CA GLU A 149 -2.43 2.67 15.56
C GLU A 149 -1.22 2.12 16.35
N THR A 150 -1.02 0.80 16.35
CA THR A 150 0.18 0.16 16.93
C THR A 150 1.44 0.58 16.18
N TYR A 151 1.38 0.59 14.84
CA TYR A 151 2.51 1.02 14.01
C TYR A 151 2.82 2.50 14.16
N LYS A 152 1.79 3.36 14.18
CA LYS A 152 1.94 4.79 14.46
C LYS A 152 2.64 5.04 15.79
N THR A 153 2.24 4.32 16.85
CA THR A 153 2.86 4.42 18.17
C THR A 153 4.32 3.97 18.14
N ALA A 154 4.61 2.84 17.52
CA ALA A 154 5.97 2.29 17.47
C ALA A 154 6.94 3.13 16.63
N GLU A 155 6.43 3.81 15.60
CA GLU A 155 7.21 4.71 14.74
C GLU A 155 7.17 6.17 15.22
N GLU A 156 6.62 6.42 16.41
CA GLU A 156 6.47 7.75 17.04
C GLU A 156 5.88 8.80 16.08
N THR A 157 4.84 8.41 15.35
CA THR A 157 4.11 9.29 14.44
C THR A 157 2.62 9.32 14.73
N LEU A 158 2.00 10.47 14.46
CA LEU A 158 0.55 10.63 14.51
C LEU A 158 -0.10 10.39 13.14
N SER A 159 0.69 10.24 12.08
CA SER A 159 0.20 10.15 10.71
C SER A 159 0.28 8.74 10.15
N GLY A 160 -0.83 8.29 9.59
CA GLY A 160 -0.91 7.02 8.90
C GLY A 160 -1.99 7.01 7.83
N PHE A 161 -1.81 6.19 6.79
CA PHE A 161 -2.78 5.98 5.72
C PHE A 161 -3.23 4.53 5.69
N TYR A 162 -4.54 4.30 5.61
CA TYR A 162 -5.11 2.98 5.47
C TYR A 162 -5.63 2.78 4.04
N VAL A 163 -5.00 1.89 3.28
CA VAL A 163 -5.34 1.66 1.87
C VAL A 163 -6.02 0.31 1.74
N VAL A 164 -7.27 0.31 1.28
CA VAL A 164 -8.04 -0.90 1.03
C VAL A 164 -8.22 -1.11 -0.46
N VAL A 165 -7.67 -2.19 -0.99
CA VAL A 165 -7.83 -2.59 -2.39
C VAL A 165 -8.96 -3.61 -2.50
N ASP A 166 -10.07 -3.24 -3.15
CA ASP A 166 -11.21 -4.13 -3.32
C ASP A 166 -11.01 -5.12 -4.46
N VAL A 167 -10.84 -6.39 -4.12
CA VAL A 167 -10.73 -7.51 -5.07
C VAL A 167 -12.03 -8.31 -5.20
N GLY A 168 -13.17 -7.69 -4.89
CA GLY A 168 -14.52 -8.26 -4.99
C GLY A 168 -15.10 -8.81 -3.69
N TYR A 169 -14.55 -8.41 -2.54
CA TYR A 169 -14.91 -8.93 -1.21
C TYR A 169 -15.25 -7.83 -0.20
N MET A 170 -15.51 -6.59 -0.64
CA MET A 170 -15.80 -5.46 0.26
C MET A 170 -17.08 -5.64 1.08
N GLY A 171 -18.18 -6.08 0.45
CA GLY A 171 -19.47 -6.20 1.14
C GLY A 171 -19.92 -4.87 1.75
N ARG A 172 -20.05 -4.82 3.09
CA ARG A 172 -20.35 -3.58 3.85
C ARG A 172 -19.17 -3.08 4.70
N LYS A 173 -17.96 -3.61 4.47
CA LYS A 173 -16.79 -3.29 5.32
C LYS A 173 -16.30 -1.86 5.12
N ASP A 174 -16.46 -1.30 3.93
CA ASP A 174 -16.27 0.11 3.60
C ASP A 174 -17.12 1.02 4.50
N LYS A 175 -18.43 0.78 4.57
CA LYS A 175 -19.36 1.53 5.41
C LYS A 175 -18.98 1.41 6.87
N ARG A 176 -18.64 0.21 7.31
CA ARG A 176 -18.22 -0.04 8.69
C ARG A 176 -16.94 0.71 9.06
N LEU A 177 -15.94 0.73 8.17
CA LEU A 177 -14.71 1.49 8.36
C LEU A 177 -14.99 3.00 8.46
N LEU A 178 -15.82 3.53 7.56
CA LEU A 178 -16.21 4.95 7.58
C LEU A 178 -17.02 5.31 8.82
N GLU A 179 -17.95 4.46 9.27
CA GLU A 179 -18.69 4.64 10.53
C GLU A 179 -17.74 4.74 11.73
N ILE A 180 -16.77 3.83 11.81
CA ILE A 180 -15.77 3.80 12.90
C ILE A 180 -14.91 5.07 12.87
N LYS A 181 -14.39 5.44 11.69
CA LYS A 181 -13.61 6.67 11.50
C LYS A 181 -14.42 7.90 11.90
N ASN A 182 -15.64 8.03 11.40
CA ASN A 182 -16.49 9.19 11.70
C ASN A 182 -16.84 9.27 13.18
N ALA A 183 -17.15 8.14 13.82
CA ALA A 183 -17.41 8.09 15.26
C ALA A 183 -16.17 8.53 16.07
N ALA A 184 -14.97 8.09 15.70
CA ALA A 184 -13.73 8.57 16.31
C ALA A 184 -13.54 10.09 16.13
N GLY A 185 -13.75 10.60 14.91
CA GLY A 185 -13.71 12.03 14.62
C GLY A 185 -14.71 12.85 15.47
N THR A 186 -15.94 12.36 15.65
CA THR A 186 -16.93 13.04 16.52
C THR A 186 -16.53 13.09 17.99
N ARG A 187 -15.63 12.20 18.45
CA ARG A 187 -15.05 12.23 19.80
C ARG A 187 -13.82 13.13 19.91
N GLY A 188 -13.39 13.77 18.83
CA GLY A 188 -12.18 14.59 18.79
C GLY A 188 -10.89 13.78 18.67
N GLU A 189 -10.97 12.50 18.33
CA GLU A 189 -9.79 11.67 18.09
C GLU A 189 -9.16 12.02 16.74
N THR A 190 -7.83 11.97 16.68
CA THR A 190 -7.10 12.07 15.39
C THR A 190 -7.32 10.79 14.61
N THR A 191 -7.78 10.89 13.36
CA THR A 191 -8.08 9.73 12.53
C THR A 191 -7.22 9.67 11.28
N SER A 192 -6.84 8.45 10.91
CA SER A 192 -6.09 8.18 9.69
C SER A 192 -7.02 8.20 8.47
N PRO A 193 -6.65 8.83 7.34
CA PRO A 193 -7.39 8.70 6.08
C PRO A 193 -7.51 7.24 5.63
N ILE A 194 -8.66 6.91 5.02
CA ILE A 194 -8.93 5.59 4.45
C ILE A 194 -9.15 5.79 2.95
N HIS A 195 -8.34 5.10 2.14
CA HIS A 195 -8.43 5.13 0.68
C HIS A 195 -8.98 3.79 0.21
N PHE A 196 -10.12 3.82 -0.48
CA PHE A 196 -10.69 2.65 -1.15
C PHE A 196 -10.30 2.68 -2.62
N ILE A 197 -9.66 1.60 -3.08
CA ILE A 197 -9.20 1.44 -4.47
C ILE A 197 -9.96 0.27 -5.09
N ASP A 198 -10.61 0.51 -6.23
CA ASP A 198 -11.32 -0.51 -6.99
C ASP A 198 -10.32 -1.40 -7.76
N GLY A 199 -9.98 -2.54 -7.14
CA GLY A 199 -9.13 -3.57 -7.73
C GLY A 199 -9.89 -4.57 -8.59
N SER A 200 -11.15 -4.33 -8.95
CA SER A 200 -11.92 -5.29 -9.76
C SER A 200 -11.36 -5.43 -11.18
N ARG A 201 -11.50 -6.64 -11.75
CA ARG A 201 -11.17 -6.89 -13.16
C ARG A 201 -12.28 -6.30 -14.03
N LYS A 202 -11.93 -5.35 -14.89
CA LYS A 202 -12.87 -4.75 -15.86
C LYS A 202 -12.67 -5.40 -17.22
N ALA A 203 -13.78 -5.66 -17.92
CA ALA A 203 -13.71 -6.06 -19.33
C ALA A 203 -12.95 -5.00 -20.13
N SER A 204 -12.19 -5.43 -21.15
CA SER A 204 -11.52 -4.50 -22.06
C SER A 204 -12.55 -3.56 -22.68
N ALA A 205 -12.24 -2.26 -22.78
CA ALA A 205 -13.11 -1.27 -23.43
C ALA A 205 -13.44 -1.65 -24.89
N SER A 206 -12.57 -2.42 -25.55
CA SER A 206 -12.80 -2.98 -26.88
C SER A 206 -13.83 -4.13 -26.93
N LYS A 207 -14.39 -4.52 -25.79
CA LYS A 207 -15.37 -5.61 -25.62
C LYS A 207 -16.65 -5.12 -24.92
N LEU A 208 -16.80 -3.80 -24.76
CA LEU A 208 -18.02 -3.13 -24.31
C LEU A 208 -18.83 -2.65 -25.52
#